data_AF-A0A5C8J289-F1
#
_entry.id   AF-A0A5C8J289-F1
#
_cell.length_a   1.000
_cell.length_b   1.000
_cell.length_c   1.000
_cell.angle_alpha   90.00
_cell.angle_beta   90.00
_cell.angle_gamma   90.00
#
_symmetry.space_group_name_H-M   'P 1'
#
loop_
_entity.id
_entity.type
_entity.pdbx_description
1 polymer ?
#
loop_
_entity_poly.entity_id
_entity_poly.type
_entity_poly.pdbx_seq_one_letter_code
_entity_poly.pdbx_strand_id
1 'polypeptide(L)' 'MTISAFPVLERGGSGLELTDPGMTLRDYFAARAIGPLLQQIEVYPDENWRIALAIDAYAMADAMLVARERAPS' A
#
# COMPACT_ATOMS: atom_id res chain seq x y z
N MET A 1 0.76 -14.37 1.07
CA MET A 1 -0.19 -14.32 -0.07
C MET A 1 -0.37 -12.86 -0.41
N THR A 2 -0.06 -12.43 -1.64
CA THR A 2 -0.15 -11.01 -2.02
C THR A 2 -1.59 -10.69 -2.40
N ILE A 3 -2.23 -9.75 -1.71
CA ILE A 3 -3.62 -9.35 -1.99
C ILE A 3 -3.61 -8.11 -2.88
N SER A 4 -4.33 -8.16 -3.99
CA SER A 4 -4.51 -7.01 -4.89
C SER A 4 -5.52 -6.01 -4.30
N ALA A 5 -5.20 -4.72 -4.36
CA ALA A 5 -6.14 -3.63 -4.09
C ALA A 5 -6.87 -3.16 -5.36
N PHE A 6 -6.17 -3.17 -6.50
CA PHE A 6 -6.71 -2.68 -7.78
C PHE A 6 -6.40 -3.68 -8.90
N PRO A 7 -7.06 -4.84 -8.93
CA PRO A 7 -6.84 -5.83 -9.98
C PRO A 7 -7.36 -5.32 -11.32
N VAL A 8 -6.64 -5.60 -12.41
CA VAL A 8 -7.10 -5.30 -13.77
C VAL A 8 -7.86 -6.50 -14.30
N LEU A 9 -9.14 -6.28 -14.58
CA LEU A 9 -10.03 -7.27 -15.16
C LEU A 9 -10.40 -6.84 -16.58
N GLU A 10 -10.20 -7.74 -17.55
CA GLU A 10 -10.66 -7.54 -18.91
C GLU A 10 -11.82 -8.47 -19.23
N ARG A 11 -12.64 -8.06 -20.20
CA ARG A 11 -13.77 -8.88 -20.65
C ARG A 11 -13.27 -9.96 -21.62
N GLY A 12 -13.20 -11.20 -21.14
CA GLY A 12 -12.85 -12.38 -21.91
C GLY A 12 -14.07 -13.19 -22.36
N GLY A 13 -13.81 -14.35 -22.97
CA GLY A 13 -14.85 -15.25 -23.47
C GLY A 13 -15.68 -15.89 -22.35
N SER A 14 -15.15 -15.93 -21.13
CA SER A 14 -15.80 -16.53 -19.96
C SER A 14 -16.39 -15.51 -18.97
N GLY A 15 -16.25 -14.20 -19.23
CA GLY A 15 -16.69 -13.15 -18.31
C GLY A 15 -15.59 -12.11 -18.07
N LEU A 16 -15.37 -11.75 -16.81
CA LEU A 16 -14.23 -10.92 -16.40
C LEU A 16 -13.05 -11.82 -16.02
N GLU A 17 -11.92 -11.63 -16.69
CA GLU A 17 -10.70 -12.41 -16.50
C GLU A 17 -9.62 -11.49 -15.91
N LEU A 18 -8.90 -11.98 -14.90
CA LEU A 18 -7.79 -11.24 -14.28
C LEU A 18 -6.60 -11.26 -15.23
N THR A 19 -6.24 -10.09 -15.76
CA THR A 19 -5.14 -9.94 -16.72
C THR A 19 -3.90 -9.34 -16.08
N ASP A 20 -4.05 -8.52 -15.03
CA ASP A 20 -2.95 -7.96 -14.26
C ASP A 20 -3.33 -7.87 -12.76
N PRO A 21 -2.46 -8.28 -11.84
CA PRO A 21 -2.72 -8.16 -10.41
C PRO A 21 -2.81 -6.70 -9.91
N GLY A 22 -2.32 -5.73 -10.66
CA GLY A 22 -2.30 -4.31 -10.31
C GLY A 22 -1.53 -4.01 -9.01
N MET A 23 -1.91 -2.92 -8.33
CA MET A 23 -1.29 -2.55 -7.05
C MET A 23 -1.72 -3.50 -5.93
N THR A 24 -0.78 -3.84 -5.05
CA THR A 24 -1.08 -4.64 -3.88
C THR A 24 -1.76 -3.81 -2.80
N LEU A 25 -2.45 -4.46 -1.87
CA LEU A 25 -3.04 -3.80 -0.71
C LEU A 25 -1.98 -3.15 0.19
N ARG A 26 -0.78 -3.72 0.20
CA ARG A 26 0.39 -3.12 0.87
C ARG A 26 0.77 -1.79 0.24
N ASP A 27 0.87 -1.75 -1.09
CA ASP A 27 1.21 -0.52 -1.83
C ASP A 27 0.14 0.56 -1.64
N TYR A 28 -1.14 0.16 -1.65
CA TYR A 28 -2.25 1.06 -1.38
C TYR A 28 -2.17 1.68 0.02
N PHE A 29 -1.95 0.87 1.06
CA PHE A 29 -1.81 1.37 2.43
C PHE A 29 -0.58 2.25 2.60
N ALA A 30 0.55 1.89 1.99
CA ALA A 30 1.75 2.72 2.01
C ALA A 30 1.48 4.09 1.36
N ALA A 31 0.85 4.11 0.17
CA ALA A 31 0.48 5.35 -0.50
C ALA A 31 -0.44 6.24 0.36
N ARG A 32 -1.38 5.63 1.09
CA ARG A 32 -2.27 6.33 2.03
C ARG A 32 -1.54 6.89 3.25
N ALA A 33 -0.43 6.28 3.67
CA ALA A 33 0.36 6.71 4.83
C ALA A 33 1.33 7.86 4.51
N ILE A 34 1.80 7.99 3.26
CA ILE A 34 2.79 9.02 2.87
C ILE A 34 2.33 10.44 3.21
N GLY A 35 1.08 10.81 2.90
CA GLY A 35 0.57 12.17 3.13
C GLY A 35 0.60 12.58 4.62
N PRO A 36 -0.02 11.81 5.53
CA PRO A 36 0.06 12.06 6.96
C PRO A 36 1.49 12.03 7.53
N LEU A 37 2.33 11.09 7.10
CA LEU A 37 3.72 11.01 7.57
C LEU A 37 4.55 12.23 7.11
N LEU A 38 4.34 12.70 5.88
CA LEU A 38 4.99 13.90 5.36
C LEU A 38 4.62 15.15 6.17
N GLN A 39 3.38 15.24 6.65
CA GLN A 39 2.93 16.36 7.48
C GLN A 39 3.60 16.42 8.86
N GLN A 40 4.22 15.31 9.32
CA GLN A 40 4.96 15.26 10.59
C GLN A 40 6.44 15.65 10.43
N ILE A 41 6.94 15.78 9.20
CA ILE A 41 8.32 16.19 8.93
C ILE A 41 8.39 17.73 9.03
N GLU A 42 8.92 18.22 10.15
CA GLU A 42 9.11 19.67 10.36
C GLU A 42 10.33 20.23 9.59
N VAL A 43 11.37 19.42 9.42
CA VAL A 43 12.60 19.77 8.71
C VAL A 43 13.00 18.60 7.82
N TYR A 44 13.36 18.88 6.57
CA TYR A 44 13.91 17.89 5.64
C TYR A 44 15.40 17.70 5.95
N PRO A 45 15.79 16.66 6.71
CA PRO A 45 17.06 16.68 7.44
C PRO A 45 18.28 16.46 6.55
N ASP A 46 18.09 15.77 5.41
CA ASP A 46 19.10 15.49 4.39
C ASP A 46 18.46 14.90 3.11
N GLU A 47 19.25 14.54 2.10
CA GLU A 47 18.74 13.96 0.84
C GLU A 47 17.98 12.62 1.00
N ASN A 48 18.17 11.92 2.12
CA ASN A 48 17.58 10.61 2.41
C ASN A 48 16.19 10.69 3.04
N TRP A 49 15.65 11.89 3.32
CA TRP A 49 14.34 12.05 3.97
C TRP A 49 13.22 11.29 3.25
N ARG A 50 13.28 11.20 1.91
CA ARG A 50 12.30 10.45 1.09
C ARG A 50 12.39 8.95 1.30
N ILE A 51 13.59 8.42 1.51
CA ILE A 51 13.83 6.99 1.74
C ILE A 51 13.27 6.61 3.10
N ALA A 52 13.56 7.39 4.15
CA ALA A 52 13.01 7.16 5.49
C ALA A 52 11.48 7.20 5.47
N LEU A 53 10.89 8.22 4.82
CA LEU A 53 9.43 8.34 4.67
C LEU A 53 8.80 7.13 3.97
N ALA A 54 9.44 6.62 2.92
CA ALA A 54 8.96 5.43 2.21
C ALA A 54 9.03 4.17 3.10
N ILE A 55 10.10 4.02 3.88
CA ILE A 55 10.24 2.91 4.83
C ILE A 55 9.13 2.96 5.88
N ASP A 56 8.87 4.14 6.47
CA ASP A 56 7.81 4.32 7.48
C ASP A 56 6.42 4.06 6.90
N ALA A 57 6.17 4.50 5.67
CA ALA A 57 4.90 4.24 4.98
C ALA A 57 4.65 2.74 4.77
N TYR A 58 5.68 1.98 4.36
CA TYR A 58 5.57 0.53 4.24
C TYR A 58 5.46 -0.18 5.59
N ALA A 59 6.15 0.31 6.62
CA ALA A 59 6.01 -0.22 7.98
C ALA A 59 4.56 -0.04 8.50
N MET A 60 3.95 1.12 8.24
CA MET A 60 2.55 1.37 8.56
C MET A 60 1.61 0.44 7.77
N ALA A 61 1.87 0.22 6.48
CA ALA A 61 1.11 -0.72 5.65
C ALA A 61 1.15 -2.15 6.20
N ASP A 62 2.34 -2.62 6.60
CA ASP A 62 2.52 -3.95 7.18
C ASP A 62 1.76 -4.07 8.51
N ALA A 63 1.77 -3.02 9.34
CA ALA A 63 0.99 -2.98 10.58
C ALA A 63 -0.54 -3.05 10.33
N MET A 64 -1.05 -2.35 9.31
CA MET A 64 -2.46 -2.40 8.92
C MET A 64 -2.89 -3.81 8.46
N LEU A 65 -2.03 -4.49 7.69
CA LEU A 65 -2.29 -5.86 7.25
C LEU A 65 -2.37 -6.83 8.42
N VAL A 66 -1.43 -6.74 9.37
CA VAL A 66 -1.44 -7.54 10.60
C VAL A 66 -2.68 -7.26 11.44
N ALA A 67 -3.06 -5.98 11.59
CA ALA A 67 -4.25 -5.61 12.35
C ALA A 67 -5.53 -6.21 11.74
N ARG A 68 -5.65 -6.20 10.41
CA ARG A 68 -6.78 -6.80 9.70
C ARG A 68 -6.87 -8.31 9.92
N GLU A 69 -5.76 -9.04 9.89
CA GLU A 69 -5.73 -10.48 10.12
C GLU A 69 -6.13 -10.87 11.55
N ARG A 70 -5.95 -9.96 12.51
CA ARG A 70 -6.31 -10.17 13.92
C ARG A 70 -7.74 -9.78 14.25
N ALA A 71 -8.42 -9.03 13.39
CA ALA A 71 -9.80 -8.63 13.62
C ALA A 71 -10.73 -9.82 13.35
N PRO A 72 -11.55 -10.26 14.32
CA PRO A 72 -12.58 -11.26 14.06
C PRO A 72 -13.63 -10.64 13.12
N SER A 73 -13.96 -11.36 12.04
CA SER A 73 -15.07 -11.05 11.12
C SER A 73 -16.42 -11.18 11.81
#